data_AF-A0A2P5AXJ9-F1
#
_entry.id   AF-A0A2P5AXJ9-F1
#
_cell.length_a   1.000
_cell.length_b   1.000
_cell.length_c   1.000
_cell.angle_alpha   90.00
_cell.angle_beta   90.00
_cell.angle_gamma   90.00
#
_symmetry.space_group_name_H-M   'P 1'
#
loop_
_entity.id
_entity.type
_entity.pdbx_description
1 polymer ?
#
loop_
_entity_poly.entity_id
_entity_poly.type
_entity_poly.pdbx_seq_one_letter_code
_entity_poly.pdbx_strand_id
1 'polypeptide(L)'
;MSSIKWLNKLNMEEMTGVIRASLSIMSKQWSDAMHTFHEKFDSLSNLIVRHGLDSSSQEEFLSLLGGTRTSPPVHQFLVNSLGEAGMKRVSKVVCGAGKELQLVVLNHLQPAAEVIGFRIGELKGLSRWPARYQSIGLDETLISTAAEKVGMIIVQVEWFMRLLSSVVQQLAISIPFCCHGSGFGSDLVVIFLKFLYDQDPVRQLLEASDADQIIDIDM
;
A
#
# COMPACT_ATOMS: atom_id res chain seq x y z
N MET A 1 -41.75 7.51 -3.48
CA MET A 1 -40.59 8.28 -3.00
C MET A 1 -39.73 7.53 -1.98
N SER A 2 -40.29 6.56 -1.25
CA SER A 2 -39.53 5.75 -0.26
C SER A 2 -38.56 4.75 -0.89
N SER A 3 -38.90 4.08 -2.00
CA SER A 3 -38.02 3.05 -2.60
C SER A 3 -36.68 3.58 -3.12
N ILE A 4 -36.62 4.82 -3.62
CA ILE A 4 -35.38 5.44 -4.10
C ILE A 4 -34.44 5.80 -2.94
N LYS A 5 -35.00 6.26 -1.81
CA LYS A 5 -34.21 6.51 -0.59
C LYS A 5 -33.61 5.23 -0.02
N TRP A 6 -34.37 4.13 -0.03
CA TRP A 6 -33.88 2.82 0.41
C TRP A 6 -32.79 2.26 -0.51
N LEU A 7 -32.99 2.34 -1.83
CA LEU A 7 -31.99 1.88 -2.81
C LEU A 7 -30.68 2.69 -2.70
N ASN A 8 -30.75 4.01 -2.55
CA ASN A 8 -29.55 4.84 -2.39
C ASN A 8 -28.81 4.55 -1.08
N LYS A 9 -29.53 4.29 0.02
CA LYS A 9 -28.91 3.91 1.29
C LYS A 9 -28.24 2.53 1.22
N LEU A 10 -28.93 1.52 0.67
CA LEU A 10 -28.40 0.17 0.52
C LEU A 10 -27.13 0.17 -0.34
N ASN A 11 -27.14 0.93 -1.43
CA ASN A 11 -26.03 1.01 -2.37
C ASN A 11 -24.79 1.64 -1.70
N MET A 12 -24.96 2.69 -0.89
CA MET A 12 -23.84 3.34 -0.18
C MET A 12 -23.22 2.42 0.89
N GLU A 13 -24.05 1.67 1.62
CA GLU A 13 -23.58 0.65 2.57
C GLU A 13 -22.85 -0.48 1.86
N GLU A 14 -23.35 -0.93 0.71
CA GLU A 14 -22.71 -1.93 -0.14
C GLU A 14 -21.34 -1.46 -0.65
N MET A 15 -21.25 -0.24 -1.20
CA MET A 15 -19.97 0.33 -1.65
C MET A 15 -18.97 0.52 -0.52
N THR A 16 -19.44 0.91 0.67
CA THR A 16 -18.58 1.00 1.86
C THR A 16 -18.05 -0.39 2.25
N GLY A 17 -18.88 -1.42 2.10
CA GLY A 17 -18.47 -2.83 2.23
C GLY A 17 -17.40 -3.22 1.21
N VAL A 18 -17.56 -2.83 -0.06
CA VAL A 18 -16.57 -3.06 -1.13
C VAL A 18 -15.23 -2.38 -0.81
N ILE A 19 -15.24 -1.13 -0.34
CA ILE A 19 -14.02 -0.41 0.07
C ILE A 19 -13.28 -1.18 1.18
N ARG A 20 -14.00 -1.56 2.25
CA ARG A 20 -13.40 -2.29 3.38
C ARG A 20 -12.84 -3.65 2.96
N ALA A 21 -13.59 -4.40 2.14
CA ALA A 21 -13.14 -5.68 1.64
C ALA A 21 -11.90 -5.55 0.74
N SER A 22 -11.88 -4.53 -0.13
CA SER A 22 -10.74 -4.23 -1.00
C SER A 22 -9.48 -3.92 -0.18
N LEU A 23 -9.59 -3.04 0.81
CA LEU A 23 -8.49 -2.69 1.71
C LEU A 23 -7.95 -3.91 2.46
N SER A 24 -8.83 -4.76 3.00
CA SER A 24 -8.44 -6.00 3.69
C SER A 24 -7.70 -6.97 2.78
N ILE A 25 -8.20 -7.18 1.55
CA ILE A 25 -7.55 -8.04 0.54
C ILE A 25 -6.17 -7.47 0.19
N MET A 26 -6.07 -6.16 -0.06
CA MET A 26 -4.81 -5.50 -0.41
C MET A 26 -3.79 -5.58 0.72
N SER A 27 -4.20 -5.31 1.96
CA SER A 27 -3.38 -5.44 3.17
C SER A 27 -2.82 -6.84 3.31
N LYS A 28 -3.68 -7.85 3.22
CA LYS A 28 -3.26 -9.25 3.31
C LYS A 28 -2.29 -9.65 2.19
N GLN A 29 -2.65 -9.38 0.94
CA GLN A 29 -1.82 -9.75 -0.21
C GLN A 29 -0.43 -9.10 -0.17
N TRP A 30 -0.37 -7.84 0.25
CA TRP A 30 0.88 -7.13 0.38
C TRP A 30 1.72 -7.67 1.54
N SER A 31 1.09 -7.93 2.69
CA SER A 31 1.76 -8.54 3.85
C SER A 31 2.34 -9.91 3.53
N ASP A 32 1.58 -10.79 2.86
CA ASP A 32 2.04 -12.12 2.44
C ASP A 32 3.25 -12.03 1.48
N ALA A 33 3.24 -11.06 0.57
CA ALA A 33 4.36 -10.82 -0.34
C ALA A 33 5.61 -10.30 0.39
N MET A 34 5.42 -9.36 1.32
CA MET A 34 6.51 -8.80 2.12
C MET A 34 7.07 -9.79 3.13
N HIS A 35 6.27 -10.72 3.63
CA HIS A 35 6.75 -11.84 4.44
C HIS A 35 7.78 -12.68 3.67
N THR A 36 7.51 -13.00 2.40
CA THR A 36 8.45 -13.74 1.54
C THR A 36 9.75 -12.96 1.32
N PHE A 37 9.67 -11.63 1.25
CA PHE A 37 10.83 -10.76 1.17
C PHE A 37 11.64 -10.83 2.48
N HIS A 38 11.03 -10.56 3.63
CA HIS A 38 11.69 -10.58 4.93
C HIS A 38 12.29 -11.95 5.27
N GLU A 39 11.55 -13.05 5.09
CA GLU A 39 12.08 -14.41 5.30
C GLU A 39 13.37 -14.67 4.52
N LYS A 40 13.48 -14.12 3.30
CA LYS A 40 14.69 -14.26 2.51
C LYS A 40 15.83 -13.42 3.05
N PHE A 41 15.59 -12.16 3.40
CA PHE A 41 16.64 -11.25 3.85
C PHE A 41 17.06 -11.47 5.31
N ASP A 42 16.19 -11.98 6.18
CA ASP A 42 16.51 -12.34 7.58
C ASP A 42 17.53 -13.48 7.68
N SER A 43 17.65 -14.30 6.63
CA SER A 43 18.69 -15.31 6.56
C SER A 43 20.11 -14.73 6.55
N LEU A 44 20.28 -13.46 6.12
CA LEU A 44 21.56 -12.76 6.21
C LEU A 44 21.94 -12.43 7.66
N SER A 45 20.98 -11.96 8.47
CA SER A 45 21.21 -11.65 9.89
C SER A 45 21.75 -12.88 10.63
N ASN A 46 21.19 -14.06 10.35
CA ASN A 46 21.69 -15.33 10.89
C ASN A 46 23.12 -15.67 10.41
N LEU A 47 23.47 -15.35 9.17
CA LEU A 47 24.82 -15.59 8.64
C LEU A 47 25.86 -14.64 9.24
N ILE A 48 25.50 -13.39 9.49
CA ILE A 48 26.36 -12.38 10.13
C ILE A 48 26.74 -12.83 11.55
N VAL A 49 25.74 -13.23 12.35
CA VAL A 49 25.96 -13.75 13.72
C VAL A 49 26.84 -15.01 13.68
N ARG A 50 26.63 -15.91 12.72
CA ARG A 50 27.45 -17.13 12.57
C ARG A 50 28.91 -16.84 12.20
N HIS A 51 29.19 -15.73 11.53
CA HIS A 51 30.54 -15.28 11.22
C HIS A 51 31.17 -14.45 12.35
N GLY A 52 30.46 -14.24 13.47
CA GLY A 52 30.95 -13.49 14.61
C GLY A 52 31.12 -11.99 14.33
N LEU A 53 30.33 -11.44 13.41
CA LEU A 53 30.29 -10.01 13.15
C LEU A 53 29.23 -9.34 14.04
N ASP A 54 29.57 -8.17 14.59
CA ASP A 54 28.66 -7.33 15.39
C ASP A 54 27.91 -6.29 14.53
N SER A 55 28.07 -6.35 13.20
CA SER A 55 27.40 -5.47 12.26
C SER A 55 25.95 -5.89 12.02
N SER A 56 25.11 -4.95 11.63
CA SER A 56 23.76 -5.22 11.15
C SER A 56 23.76 -5.63 9.67
N SER A 57 22.73 -6.38 9.23
CA SER A 57 22.48 -6.65 7.80
C SER A 57 22.48 -5.37 6.97
N GLN A 58 22.05 -4.26 7.57
CA GLN A 58 22.07 -2.91 7.00
C GLN A 58 23.48 -2.42 6.68
N GLU A 59 24.36 -2.41 7.67
CA GLU A 59 25.73 -1.91 7.54
C GLU A 59 26.53 -2.75 6.54
N GLU A 60 26.29 -4.05 6.51
CA GLU A 60 26.92 -4.99 5.59
C GLU A 60 26.48 -4.75 4.13
N PHE A 61 25.18 -4.54 3.89
CA PHE A 61 24.71 -4.13 2.56
C PHE A 61 25.23 -2.76 2.17
N LEU A 62 25.15 -1.76 3.04
CA LEU A 62 25.69 -0.43 2.76
C LEU A 62 27.18 -0.45 2.45
N SER A 63 27.94 -1.30 3.14
CA SER A 63 29.37 -1.51 2.89
C SER A 63 29.61 -2.13 1.51
N LEU A 64 28.85 -3.15 1.11
CA LEU A 64 28.88 -3.72 -0.24
C LEU A 64 28.57 -2.65 -1.31
N LEU A 65 27.57 -1.80 -1.05
CA LEU A 65 27.09 -0.76 -1.95
C LEU A 65 28.08 0.40 -2.07
N GLY A 66 28.76 0.75 -0.98
CA GLY A 66 29.84 1.75 -0.93
C GLY A 66 31.13 1.32 -1.63
N GLY A 67 31.13 0.17 -2.31
CA GLY A 67 32.29 -0.34 -3.06
C GLY A 67 33.39 -0.95 -2.17
N THR A 68 33.09 -1.24 -0.91
CA THR A 68 34.03 -1.97 -0.03
C THR A 68 34.01 -3.47 -0.33
N ARG A 69 34.98 -4.23 0.23
CA ARG A 69 35.02 -5.69 0.03
C ARG A 69 33.74 -6.32 0.58
N THR A 70 33.14 -7.20 -0.21
CA THR A 70 32.05 -8.08 0.21
C THR A 70 32.51 -8.92 1.39
N SER A 71 31.83 -8.82 2.53
CA SER A 71 32.15 -9.63 3.71
C SER A 71 31.80 -11.11 3.46
N PRO A 72 32.45 -12.06 4.16
CA PRO A 72 32.14 -13.48 4.03
C PRO A 72 30.64 -13.84 4.19
N PRO A 73 29.88 -13.32 5.17
CA PRO A 73 28.45 -13.63 5.29
C PRO A 73 27.62 -13.07 4.12
N VAL A 74 27.93 -11.87 3.65
CA VAL A 74 27.24 -11.27 2.49
C VAL A 74 27.54 -12.05 1.22
N HIS A 75 28.80 -12.45 1.01
CA HIS A 75 29.17 -13.27 -0.14
C HIS A 75 28.44 -14.62 -0.11
N GLN A 76 28.44 -15.30 1.05
CA GLN A 76 27.71 -16.56 1.23
C GLN A 76 26.20 -16.38 0.97
N PHE A 77 25.61 -15.30 1.49
CA PHE A 77 24.20 -14.99 1.28
C PHE A 77 23.87 -14.78 -0.20
N LEU A 78 24.65 -13.95 -0.90
CA LEU A 78 24.44 -13.63 -2.31
C LEU A 78 24.56 -14.86 -3.21
N VAL A 79 25.53 -15.74 -2.94
CA VAL A 79 25.79 -16.92 -3.79
C VAL A 79 24.87 -18.09 -3.44
N ASN A 80 24.66 -18.39 -2.15
CA ASN A 80 24.03 -19.64 -1.71
C ASN A 80 22.57 -19.49 -1.26
N SER A 81 22.16 -18.32 -0.77
CA SER A 81 20.81 -18.11 -0.20
C SER A 81 19.89 -17.30 -1.11
N LEU A 82 20.39 -16.15 -1.59
CA LEU A 82 19.66 -15.25 -2.48
C LEU A 82 19.81 -15.73 -3.92
N GLY A 83 21.03 -15.71 -4.47
CA GLY A 83 21.31 -16.08 -5.86
C GLY A 83 20.46 -15.32 -6.89
N GLU A 84 20.67 -15.63 -8.16
CA GLU A 84 19.81 -15.10 -9.22
C GLU A 84 18.37 -15.63 -9.10
N ALA A 85 18.22 -16.91 -8.76
CA ALA A 85 16.92 -17.57 -8.67
C ALA A 85 16.06 -17.08 -7.51
N GLY A 86 16.65 -16.86 -6.32
CA GLY A 86 15.92 -16.32 -5.17
C GLY A 86 15.58 -14.85 -5.35
N MET A 87 16.49 -14.05 -5.93
CA MET A 87 16.23 -12.66 -6.28
C MET A 87 15.07 -12.53 -7.29
N LYS A 88 15.10 -13.32 -8.38
CA LYS A 88 13.98 -13.37 -9.35
C LYS A 88 12.67 -13.80 -8.72
N ARG A 89 12.70 -14.75 -7.77
CA ARG A 89 11.50 -15.21 -7.05
C ARG A 89 10.92 -14.09 -6.20
N VAL A 90 11.73 -13.44 -5.37
CA VAL A 90 11.30 -12.33 -4.51
C VAL A 90 10.75 -11.19 -5.36
N SER A 91 11.46 -10.80 -6.42
CA SER A 91 11.00 -9.80 -7.40
C SER A 91 9.62 -10.15 -7.96
N LYS A 92 9.47 -11.39 -8.44
CA LYS A 92 8.22 -11.84 -9.05
C LYS A 92 7.06 -11.81 -8.06
N VAL A 93 7.29 -12.20 -6.81
CA VAL A 93 6.26 -12.21 -5.76
C VAL A 93 5.83 -10.78 -5.41
N VAL A 94 6.78 -9.89 -5.11
CA VAL A 94 6.46 -8.52 -4.69
C VAL A 94 5.88 -7.70 -5.84
N CYS A 95 6.48 -7.75 -7.03
CA CYS A 95 5.93 -7.08 -8.21
C CYS A 95 4.59 -7.68 -8.65
N GLY A 96 4.38 -8.98 -8.45
CA GLY A 96 3.11 -9.66 -8.69
C GLY A 96 2.02 -9.13 -7.77
N ALA A 97 2.25 -9.14 -6.46
CA ALA A 97 1.32 -8.58 -5.48
C ALA A 97 1.01 -7.10 -5.77
N GLY A 98 2.02 -6.29 -6.08
CA GLY A 98 1.81 -4.89 -6.43
C GLY A 98 0.89 -4.68 -7.65
N LYS A 99 0.99 -5.54 -8.68
CA LYS A 99 0.07 -5.50 -9.83
C LYS A 99 -1.35 -5.92 -9.46
N GLU A 100 -1.51 -6.93 -8.61
CA GLU A 100 -2.83 -7.34 -8.13
C GLU A 100 -3.47 -6.22 -7.29
N LEU A 101 -2.72 -5.57 -6.40
CA LEU A 101 -3.19 -4.39 -5.67
C LEU A 101 -3.64 -3.26 -6.60
N GLN A 102 -2.88 -2.98 -7.67
CA GLN A 102 -3.28 -2.00 -8.69
C GLN A 102 -4.62 -2.36 -9.34
N LEU A 103 -4.84 -3.65 -9.64
CA LEU A 103 -6.12 -4.13 -10.18
C LEU A 103 -7.25 -3.98 -9.17
N VAL A 104 -7.03 -4.26 -7.89
CA VAL A 104 -8.05 -4.06 -6.84
C VAL A 104 -8.42 -2.58 -6.74
N VAL A 105 -7.44 -1.67 -6.80
CA VAL A 105 -7.70 -0.23 -6.78
C VAL A 105 -8.55 0.19 -7.98
N LEU A 106 -8.14 -0.18 -9.19
CA LEU A 106 -8.80 0.24 -10.44
C LEU A 106 -10.20 -0.36 -10.61
N ASN A 107 -10.38 -1.63 -10.24
CA ASN A 107 -11.63 -2.35 -10.52
C ASN A 107 -12.65 -2.28 -9.39
N HIS A 108 -12.22 -1.98 -8.15
CA HIS A 108 -13.10 -2.04 -6.98
C HIS A 108 -13.05 -0.77 -6.15
N LEU A 109 -11.87 -0.35 -5.71
CA LEU A 109 -11.74 0.76 -4.74
C LEU A 109 -12.12 2.11 -5.35
N GLN A 110 -11.57 2.44 -6.52
CA GLN A 110 -11.83 3.70 -7.21
C GLN A 110 -13.29 3.82 -7.68
N PRO A 111 -13.88 2.82 -8.35
CA PRO A 111 -15.31 2.89 -8.73
C PRO A 111 -16.23 3.05 -7.52
N ALA A 112 -15.96 2.34 -6.41
CA ALA A 112 -16.76 2.49 -5.20
C ALA A 112 -16.66 3.90 -4.61
N ALA A 113 -15.46 4.47 -4.53
CA ALA A 113 -15.26 5.84 -4.04
C ALA A 113 -15.95 6.89 -4.92
N GLU A 114 -15.88 6.75 -6.25
CA GLU A 114 -16.53 7.64 -7.21
C GLU A 114 -18.06 7.60 -7.10
N VAL A 115 -18.65 6.39 -6.95
CA VAL A 115 -20.10 6.26 -6.82
C VAL A 115 -20.58 6.82 -5.48
N ILE A 116 -19.84 6.61 -4.38
CA ILE A 116 -20.11 7.25 -3.08
C ILE A 116 -20.06 8.78 -3.24
N GLY A 117 -19.02 9.30 -3.90
CA GLY A 117 -18.84 10.74 -4.14
C GLY A 117 -19.98 11.34 -4.95
N PHE A 118 -20.41 10.64 -6.00
CA PHE A 118 -21.55 11.04 -6.80
C PHE A 118 -22.84 11.14 -5.96
N ARG A 119 -23.13 10.13 -5.14
CA ARG A 119 -24.35 10.11 -4.30
C ARG A 119 -24.34 11.18 -3.21
N ILE A 120 -23.19 11.40 -2.56
CA ILE A 120 -23.06 12.50 -1.60
C ILE A 120 -23.19 13.86 -2.29
N GLY A 121 -22.69 14.00 -3.52
CA GLY A 121 -22.91 15.18 -4.35
C GLY A 121 -24.39 15.46 -4.62
N GLU A 122 -25.16 14.42 -4.98
CA GLU A 122 -26.62 14.54 -5.15
C GLU A 122 -27.30 14.97 -3.84
N LEU A 123 -26.96 14.32 -2.72
CA LEU A 123 -27.51 14.66 -1.40
C LEU A 123 -27.17 16.10 -1.00
N LYS A 124 -25.97 16.59 -1.31
CA LYS A 124 -25.55 17.97 -1.06
C LYS A 124 -26.36 18.97 -1.89
N GLY A 125 -26.73 18.61 -3.11
CA GLY A 125 -27.64 19.41 -3.93
C GLY A 125 -29.03 19.51 -3.31
N LEU A 126 -29.53 18.39 -2.75
CA LEU A 126 -30.85 18.33 -2.10
C LEU A 126 -30.87 19.06 -0.75
N SER A 127 -29.79 19.01 0.03
CA SER A 127 -29.72 19.62 1.37
C SER A 127 -29.85 21.14 1.34
N ARG A 128 -29.45 21.78 0.22
CA ARG A 128 -29.61 23.22 -0.03
C ARG A 128 -31.06 23.70 -0.18
N TRP A 129 -32.03 22.78 -0.18
CA TRP A 129 -33.45 23.13 -0.20
C TRP A 129 -34.14 22.78 1.14
N PRO A 130 -33.88 23.55 2.21
CA PRO A 130 -34.32 23.22 3.57
C PRO A 130 -35.84 23.11 3.68
N ALA A 131 -36.59 23.95 2.95
CA ALA A 131 -38.05 23.93 2.93
C ALA A 131 -38.67 22.57 2.56
N ARG A 132 -37.93 21.69 1.85
CA ARG A 132 -38.41 20.36 1.45
C ARG A 132 -37.71 19.21 2.16
N TYR A 133 -36.45 19.36 2.52
CA TYR A 133 -35.62 18.23 2.96
C TYR A 133 -35.17 18.30 4.42
N GLN A 134 -35.23 19.46 5.06
CA GLN A 134 -34.86 19.60 6.47
C GLN A 134 -35.81 18.78 7.38
N SER A 135 -37.11 18.76 7.06
CA SER A 135 -38.11 17.98 7.82
C SER A 135 -37.92 16.46 7.75
N ILE A 136 -37.06 15.98 6.84
CA ILE A 136 -36.75 14.56 6.66
C ILE A 136 -35.33 14.23 7.19
N GLY A 137 -34.73 15.14 7.95
CA GLY A 137 -33.43 14.97 8.60
C GLY A 137 -32.22 15.15 7.67
N LEU A 138 -32.41 15.76 6.49
CA LEU A 138 -31.28 16.08 5.61
C LEU A 138 -30.66 17.42 6.04
N ASP A 139 -29.58 17.33 6.80
CA ASP A 139 -28.83 18.49 7.27
C ASP A 139 -27.70 18.87 6.30
N GLU A 140 -27.60 20.17 5.95
CA GLU A 140 -26.60 20.64 4.99
C GLU A 140 -25.17 20.58 5.54
N THR A 141 -24.98 20.80 6.85
CA THR A 141 -23.65 20.80 7.47
C THR A 141 -23.08 19.39 7.50
N LEU A 142 -23.87 18.41 7.93
CA LEU A 142 -23.48 16.99 7.96
C LEU A 142 -23.15 16.47 6.55
N ILE A 143 -23.96 16.81 5.55
CA ILE A 143 -23.73 16.40 4.17
C ILE A 143 -22.50 17.11 3.58
N SER A 144 -22.23 18.36 3.95
CA SER A 144 -21.01 19.03 3.52
C SER A 144 -19.75 18.37 4.09
N THR A 145 -19.76 18.02 5.38
CA THR A 145 -18.66 17.26 6.01
C THR A 145 -18.49 15.88 5.36
N ALA A 146 -19.59 15.18 5.06
CA ALA A 146 -19.53 13.91 4.34
C ALA A 146 -18.92 14.09 2.93
N ALA A 147 -19.26 15.17 2.22
CA ALA A 147 -18.70 15.47 0.90
C ALA A 147 -17.19 15.73 0.97
N GLU A 148 -16.73 16.46 1.99
CA GLU A 148 -15.31 16.68 2.23
C GLU A 148 -14.57 15.36 2.50
N LYS A 149 -15.10 14.52 3.40
CA LYS A 149 -14.52 13.20 3.71
C LYS A 149 -14.42 12.30 2.48
N VAL A 150 -15.46 12.25 1.64
CA VAL A 150 -15.41 11.45 0.41
C VAL A 150 -14.43 12.04 -0.61
N GLY A 151 -14.32 13.37 -0.70
CA GLY A 151 -13.29 14.02 -1.50
C GLY A 151 -11.87 13.63 -1.05
N MET A 152 -11.63 13.58 0.26
CA MET A 152 -10.36 13.11 0.82
C MET A 152 -10.07 11.65 0.45
N ILE A 153 -11.07 10.76 0.54
CA ILE A 153 -10.92 9.35 0.14
C ILE A 153 -10.50 9.24 -1.34
N ILE A 154 -11.15 9.98 -2.24
CA ILE A 154 -10.80 9.95 -3.67
C ILE A 154 -9.34 10.38 -3.89
N VAL A 155 -8.91 11.46 -3.23
CA VAL A 155 -7.50 11.92 -3.29
C VAL A 155 -6.54 10.87 -2.72
N GLN A 156 -6.91 10.21 -1.62
CA GLN A 156 -6.10 9.15 -1.02
C GLN A 156 -5.98 7.93 -1.94
N VAL A 157 -7.06 7.53 -2.63
CA VAL A 157 -7.04 6.44 -3.61
C VAL A 157 -6.09 6.75 -4.77
N GLU A 158 -6.15 7.98 -5.32
CA GLU A 158 -5.22 8.40 -6.36
C GLU A 158 -3.77 8.40 -5.86
N TRP A 159 -3.55 8.93 -4.66
CA TRP A 159 -2.22 8.99 -4.06
C TRP A 159 -1.64 7.59 -3.85
N PHE A 160 -2.44 6.67 -3.31
CA PHE A 160 -2.05 5.27 -3.13
C PHE A 160 -1.66 4.62 -4.46
N MET A 161 -2.46 4.82 -5.51
CA MET A 161 -2.18 4.26 -6.83
C MET A 161 -0.84 4.76 -7.39
N ARG A 162 -0.54 6.05 -7.23
CA ARG A 162 0.75 6.65 -7.65
C ARG A 162 1.91 6.10 -6.83
N LEU A 163 1.75 6.01 -5.51
CA LEU A 163 2.75 5.46 -4.60
C LEU A 163 3.06 4.00 -4.96
N LEU A 164 2.02 3.17 -5.07
CA LEU A 164 2.14 1.75 -5.41
C LEU A 164 2.82 1.56 -6.76
N SER A 165 2.45 2.36 -7.77
CA SER A 165 3.08 2.32 -9.08
C SER A 165 4.57 2.67 -9.02
N SER A 166 4.94 3.69 -8.24
CA SER A 166 6.33 4.09 -8.02
C SER A 166 7.13 2.97 -7.36
N VAL A 167 6.58 2.36 -6.30
CA VAL A 167 7.20 1.26 -5.56
C VAL A 167 7.45 0.05 -6.47
N VAL A 168 6.43 -0.40 -7.21
CA VAL A 168 6.52 -1.58 -8.08
C VAL A 168 7.53 -1.34 -9.22
N GLN A 169 7.54 -0.14 -9.81
CA GLN A 169 8.51 0.22 -10.84
C GLN A 169 9.93 0.23 -10.30
N GLN A 170 10.16 0.82 -9.13
CA GLN A 170 11.48 0.89 -8.50
C GLN A 170 12.02 -0.50 -8.13
N LEU A 171 11.17 -1.39 -7.62
CA LEU A 171 11.54 -2.78 -7.34
C LEU A 171 11.84 -3.56 -8.63
N ALA A 172 11.07 -3.35 -9.69
CA ALA A 172 11.32 -3.99 -10.98
C ALA A 172 12.65 -3.56 -11.61
N ILE A 173 13.10 -2.32 -11.37
CA ILE A 173 14.35 -1.77 -11.91
C ILE A 173 15.57 -2.12 -11.04
N SER A 174 15.45 -2.07 -9.72
CA SER A 174 16.56 -2.31 -8.78
C SER A 174 17.05 -3.75 -8.78
N ILE A 175 16.16 -4.72 -8.94
CA ILE A 175 16.47 -6.15 -8.80
C ILE A 175 17.39 -6.68 -9.92
N PRO A 176 17.14 -6.41 -11.23
CA PRO A 176 18.08 -6.77 -12.29
C PRO A 176 19.45 -6.08 -12.14
N PHE A 177 19.46 -4.85 -11.61
CA PHE A 177 20.66 -4.06 -11.43
C PHE A 177 21.57 -4.61 -10.32
N CYS A 178 20.98 -5.13 -9.22
CA CYS A 178 21.70 -5.89 -8.20
C CYS A 178 22.40 -7.15 -8.76
N CYS A 179 21.78 -7.85 -9.72
CA CYS A 179 22.30 -9.12 -10.24
C CYS A 179 23.50 -8.97 -11.20
N HIS A 180 23.64 -7.82 -11.87
CA HIS A 180 24.65 -7.65 -12.94
C HIS A 180 25.92 -6.94 -12.49
N GLY A 181 26.03 -6.53 -11.21
CA GLY A 181 27.23 -5.87 -10.67
C GLY A 181 27.58 -4.54 -11.34
N SER A 182 26.72 -4.01 -12.21
CA SER A 182 26.89 -2.71 -12.83
C SER A 182 26.52 -1.64 -11.81
N GLY A 183 27.54 -1.10 -11.14
CA GLY A 183 27.52 0.07 -10.24
C GLY A 183 26.16 0.64 -9.85
N PHE A 184 25.76 0.39 -8.61
CA PHE A 184 24.60 0.97 -7.94
C PHE A 184 24.43 2.47 -8.19
N GLY A 185 23.32 2.88 -8.84
CA GLY A 185 22.84 4.25 -8.73
C GLY A 185 22.41 4.47 -7.29
N SER A 186 22.97 5.49 -6.63
CA SER A 186 22.74 5.80 -5.20
C SER A 186 21.27 5.78 -4.81
N ASP A 187 20.39 6.21 -5.71
CA ASP A 187 18.98 6.42 -5.43
C ASP A 187 18.18 5.09 -5.41
N LEU A 188 18.50 4.16 -6.30
CA LEU A 188 17.88 2.82 -6.37
C LEU A 188 18.26 1.97 -5.16
N VAL A 189 19.49 2.14 -4.67
CA VAL A 189 19.99 1.53 -3.45
C VAL A 189 19.24 2.02 -2.23
N VAL A 190 19.12 3.33 -2.08
CA VAL A 190 18.42 3.93 -0.93
C VAL A 190 16.96 3.49 -0.86
N ILE A 191 16.32 3.23 -2.00
CA ILE A 191 14.95 2.73 -2.07
C ILE A 191 14.85 1.22 -1.75
N PHE A 192 15.73 0.39 -2.31
CA PHE A 192 15.82 -1.04 -1.96
C PHE A 192 16.11 -1.22 -0.46
N LEU A 193 16.99 -0.37 0.06
CA LEU A 193 17.32 -0.30 1.47
C LEU A 193 16.14 0.21 2.31
N LYS A 194 15.38 1.23 1.87
CA LYS A 194 14.13 1.65 2.54
C LYS A 194 13.12 0.50 2.68
N PHE A 195 13.01 -0.35 1.65
CA PHE A 195 12.19 -1.56 1.68
C PHE A 195 12.76 -2.65 2.61
N LEU A 196 14.09 -2.78 2.69
CA LEU A 196 14.75 -3.65 3.67
C LEU A 196 14.65 -3.15 5.11
N TYR A 197 14.45 -1.85 5.32
CA TYR A 197 14.48 -1.20 6.63
C TYR A 197 13.08 -0.83 7.16
N ASP A 198 12.05 -1.58 6.77
CA ASP A 198 10.69 -1.50 7.32
C ASP A 198 10.01 -0.13 7.14
N GLN A 199 10.51 0.70 6.22
CA GLN A 199 9.78 1.85 5.70
C GLN A 199 8.94 1.43 4.50
N ASP A 200 8.09 0.42 4.69
CA ASP A 200 7.13 -0.03 3.70
C ASP A 200 6.00 1.02 3.58
N PRO A 201 6.06 1.90 2.57
CA PRO A 201 5.11 3.00 2.49
C PRO A 201 3.71 2.49 2.07
N VAL A 202 3.64 1.31 1.46
CA VAL A 202 2.40 0.65 1.06
C VAL A 202 1.70 0.10 2.30
N ARG A 203 2.44 -0.58 3.18
CA ARG A 203 1.92 -1.05 4.48
C ARG A 203 1.49 0.10 5.38
N GLN A 204 2.29 1.16 5.51
CA GLN A 204 1.94 2.31 6.32
C GLN A 204 0.61 2.96 5.88
N LEU A 205 0.34 3.03 4.57
CA LEU A 205 -0.95 3.56 4.11
C LEU A 205 -2.10 2.58 4.35
N LEU A 206 -1.86 1.28 4.15
CA LEU A 206 -2.88 0.26 4.39
C LEU A 206 -3.25 0.18 5.89
N GLU A 207 -2.27 0.31 6.79
CA GLU A 207 -2.48 0.31 8.25
C GLU A 207 -3.03 1.65 8.76
N ALA A 208 -2.65 2.79 8.17
CA ALA A 208 -3.28 4.09 8.47
C ALA A 208 -4.79 4.08 8.15
N SER A 209 -5.21 3.27 7.16
CA SER A 209 -6.63 3.06 6.85
C SER A 209 -7.36 2.18 7.87
N ASP A 210 -6.65 1.32 8.62
CA ASP A 210 -7.21 0.50 9.70
C ASP A 210 -7.25 1.26 11.04
N ALA A 211 -6.37 2.25 11.23
CA ALA A 211 -6.28 3.09 12.43
C ALA A 211 -7.41 4.12 12.55
N ASP A 212 -8.16 4.40 11.48
CA ASP A 212 -9.43 5.15 11.52
C ASP A 212 -10.62 4.26 11.98
N GLN A 213 -10.37 3.37 12.94
CA GLN A 213 -11.43 2.80 13.75
C GLN A 213 -12.06 3.91 14.58
N ILE A 214 -13.40 3.96 14.46
CA ILE A 214 -14.33 4.84 15.17
C ILE A 214 -14.51 6.21 14.48
N ILE A 215 -15.09 6.18 13.27
CA ILE A 215 -16.17 7.13 13.02
C ILE A 215 -17.32 6.66 13.93
N ASP A 216 -17.28 7.08 15.19
CA ASP A 216 -18.50 7.22 15.98
C ASP A 216 -19.34 8.25 15.23
N ILE A 217 -20.23 7.74 14.39
CA ILE A 217 -21.46 8.43 14.08
C ILE A 217 -22.33 8.20 15.32
N ASP A 218 -22.01 8.94 16.39
CA ASP A 218 -22.90 9.03 17.53
C ASP A 218 -24.16 9.77 17.04
N MET A 219 -25.31 9.17 17.35
CA MET A 219 -26.64 9.62 16.95
C MET A 219 -27.05 10.93 17.64
#